data_AF-A0A6B1HTM1-F1
#
_entry.id   AF-A0A6B1HTM1-F1
#
_cell.length_a   1.000
_cell.length_b   1.000
_cell.length_c   1.000
_cell.angle_alpha   90.00
_cell.angle_beta   90.00
_cell.angle_gamma   90.00
#
_symmetry.space_group_name_H-M   'P 1'
#
loop_
_entity.id
_entity.type
_entity.pdbx_description
1 polymer ?
#
loop_
_entity_poly.entity_id
_entity_poly.type
_entity_poly.pdbx_seq_one_letter_code
_entity_poly.pdbx_strand_id
1 'polypeptide(L)'
;MNQGDDAADAIQERVRHALAENAALKIFAGRTKSFLGRHHEGIPLDLSALTGIISYEPNELVLVARPGTKLSAIEALCRGENQYFAFEPPAWGAAATIGGTVACNLSGPRRFKMGALRDHLLGAELIDGCGERIRTGGKVVKNVTGYDLSKVLAGSFGTLGVLTEVCLKVWPRPETQATLFIHGLTPTAALARILVWAARPLQITGLVCDADRLAARVEGPAPAVRKQLATLREEESAESEIIEEAESQAFWRHWRELEWLVPAEGQQRWRFSGPPTQMAQLMKALEAEGLSHWGLDWAGGLLWALLPVAAQAAHLHRIAARHQAIGWRFAADEHNEDAFTPLSTGAARMNQMLKRALDPQGIFNPGKMYA
;
A
#
# COMPACT_ATOMS: atom_id res chain seq x y z
N MET A 1 10.55 -10.42 -32.77
CA MET A 1 10.69 -10.59 -31.31
C MET A 1 10.34 -9.26 -30.66
N ASN A 2 9.49 -9.28 -29.65
CA ASN A 2 8.98 -8.09 -28.99
C ASN A 2 10.06 -7.62 -27.99
N GLN A 3 10.54 -6.37 -28.07
CA GLN A 3 11.70 -5.88 -27.27
C GLN A 3 11.60 -6.15 -25.76
N GLY A 4 10.38 -6.30 -25.22
CA GLY A 4 10.19 -6.58 -23.81
C GLY A 4 10.29 -8.06 -23.41
N ASP A 5 10.23 -8.99 -24.37
CA ASP A 5 10.53 -10.40 -24.12
C ASP A 5 12.05 -10.58 -24.02
N ASP A 6 12.80 -9.94 -24.91
CA ASP A 6 14.27 -9.86 -24.86
C ASP A 6 14.76 -9.27 -23.53
N ALA A 7 14.09 -8.23 -23.01
CA ALA A 7 14.42 -7.64 -21.72
C ALA A 7 14.16 -8.59 -20.54
N ALA A 8 13.06 -9.35 -20.59
CA ALA A 8 12.75 -10.32 -19.54
C ALA A 8 13.72 -11.52 -19.58
N ASP A 9 14.15 -11.95 -20.77
CA ASP A 9 15.15 -13.01 -20.94
C ASP A 9 16.52 -12.56 -20.39
N ALA A 10 16.91 -11.31 -20.63
CA ALA A 10 18.11 -10.73 -20.04
C ALA A 10 18.05 -10.70 -18.50
N ILE A 11 16.89 -10.38 -17.91
CA ILE A 11 16.71 -10.45 -16.46
C ILE A 11 16.82 -11.89 -15.94
N GLN A 12 16.22 -12.85 -16.64
CA GLN A 12 16.32 -14.27 -16.28
C GLN A 12 17.76 -14.78 -16.31
N GLU A 13 18.54 -14.40 -17.33
CA GLU A 13 19.94 -14.78 -17.42
C GLU A 13 20.77 -14.19 -16.27
N ARG A 14 20.50 -12.94 -15.88
CA ARG A 14 21.15 -12.31 -14.72
C ARG A 14 20.80 -13.02 -13.41
N VAL A 15 19.57 -13.52 -13.27
CA VAL A 15 19.18 -14.34 -12.11
C VAL A 15 19.95 -15.67 -12.12
N ARG A 16 20.04 -16.35 -13.26
CA ARG A 16 20.80 -17.61 -13.39
C ARG A 16 22.27 -17.43 -13.07
N HIS A 17 22.88 -16.34 -13.55
CA HIS A 17 24.26 -16.00 -13.19
C HIS A 17 24.41 -15.78 -11.68
N ALA A 18 23.50 -15.05 -11.04
CA ALA A 18 23.55 -14.85 -9.59
C ALA A 18 23.37 -16.16 -8.80
N LEU A 19 22.53 -17.09 -9.29
CA LEU A 19 22.38 -18.43 -8.73
C LEU A 19 23.64 -19.29 -8.87
N ALA A 20 24.33 -19.19 -10.01
CA ALA A 20 25.61 -19.90 -10.22
C ALA A 20 26.70 -19.42 -9.25
N GLU A 21 26.73 -18.11 -8.98
CA GLU A 21 27.70 -17.48 -8.07
C GLU A 21 27.24 -17.47 -6.59
N ASN A 22 26.05 -17.99 -6.28
CA ASN A 22 25.40 -17.88 -4.97
C ASN A 22 25.40 -16.44 -4.43
N ALA A 23 25.14 -15.48 -5.31
CA ALA A 23 25.24 -14.05 -5.04
C ALA A 23 23.88 -13.43 -4.76
N ALA A 24 23.78 -12.67 -3.67
CA ALA A 24 22.60 -11.89 -3.33
C ALA A 24 22.29 -10.85 -4.42
N LEU A 25 21.01 -10.69 -4.74
CA LEU A 25 20.46 -9.70 -5.66
C LEU A 25 19.72 -8.61 -4.90
N LYS A 26 19.97 -7.36 -5.33
CA LYS A 26 19.23 -6.17 -4.89
C LYS A 26 18.27 -5.73 -5.99
N ILE A 27 17.03 -6.20 -5.92
CA ILE A 27 15.97 -5.99 -6.90
C ILE A 27 15.29 -4.64 -6.64
N PHE A 28 15.23 -3.79 -7.66
CA PHE A 28 14.52 -2.52 -7.60
C PHE A 28 14.05 -2.06 -8.98
N ALA A 29 13.26 -0.99 -9.00
CA ALA A 29 12.91 -0.24 -10.20
C ALA A 29 12.89 1.26 -9.88
N GLY A 30 11.70 1.85 -9.72
CA GLY A 30 11.52 3.29 -9.49
C GLY A 30 12.12 3.90 -8.22
N ARG A 31 12.55 3.07 -7.25
CA ARG A 31 13.16 3.47 -5.96
C ARG A 31 12.39 4.50 -5.10
N THR A 32 11.14 4.84 -5.43
CA THR A 32 10.32 5.80 -4.65
C THR A 32 9.88 5.32 -3.26
N LYS A 33 10.24 4.08 -2.91
CA LYS A 33 9.87 3.41 -1.65
C LYS A 33 11.07 2.72 -1.00
N SER A 34 12.30 3.13 -1.33
CA SER A 34 13.54 2.48 -0.87
C SER A 34 13.71 2.49 0.66
N PHE A 35 13.16 3.51 1.34
CA PHE A 35 13.12 3.67 2.80
C PHE A 35 12.23 2.65 3.53
N LEU A 36 11.45 1.84 2.81
CA LEU A 36 10.67 0.76 3.41
C LEU A 36 11.54 -0.48 3.65
N GLY A 37 11.34 -1.13 4.78
CA GLY A 37 12.04 -2.36 5.13
C GLY A 37 13.49 -2.15 5.49
N ARG A 38 14.16 -3.25 5.84
CA ARG A 38 15.55 -3.25 6.32
C ARG A 38 16.51 -2.86 5.21
N HIS A 39 17.70 -2.41 5.60
CA HIS A 39 18.80 -2.28 4.66
C HIS A 39 19.29 -3.68 4.26
N HIS A 40 19.73 -3.81 3.01
CA HIS A 40 20.38 -5.03 2.55
C HIS A 40 21.29 -4.73 1.36
N GLU A 41 22.26 -5.61 1.18
CA GLU A 41 23.24 -5.57 0.11
C GLU A 41 22.94 -6.63 -0.95
N GLY A 42 23.63 -6.54 -2.09
CA GLY A 42 23.48 -7.45 -3.21
C GLY A 42 23.79 -6.78 -4.54
N ILE A 43 24.03 -7.61 -5.56
CA ILE A 43 24.25 -7.17 -6.94
C ILE A 43 22.98 -6.47 -7.43
N PRO A 44 23.06 -5.21 -7.89
CA PRO A 44 21.89 -4.45 -8.36
C PRO A 44 21.17 -5.13 -9.53
N LEU A 45 19.90 -5.48 -9.37
CA LEU A 45 19.02 -5.97 -10.44
C LEU A 45 17.92 -4.93 -10.72
N ASP A 46 18.16 -4.06 -11.70
CA ASP A 46 17.25 -2.99 -12.10
C ASP A 46 16.18 -3.48 -13.09
N LEU A 47 14.91 -3.35 -12.72
CA LEU A 47 13.75 -3.68 -13.54
C LEU A 47 13.14 -2.47 -14.25
N SER A 48 13.72 -1.27 -14.11
CA SER A 48 13.17 -0.02 -14.65
C SER A 48 13.07 0.00 -16.18
N ALA A 49 13.87 -0.81 -16.88
CA ALA A 49 13.78 -0.98 -18.33
C ALA A 49 12.66 -1.95 -18.77
N LEU A 50 12.22 -2.85 -17.88
CA LEU A 50 11.17 -3.83 -18.19
C LEU A 50 9.79 -3.14 -18.10
N THR A 51 9.46 -2.38 -19.15
CA THR A 51 8.29 -1.50 -19.22
C THR A 51 7.35 -1.85 -20.37
N GLY A 52 6.10 -1.41 -20.24
CA GLY A 52 5.08 -1.55 -21.27
C GLY A 52 3.82 -2.24 -20.76
N ILE A 53 2.70 -1.87 -21.38
CA ILE A 53 1.42 -2.56 -21.21
C ILE A 53 1.43 -3.79 -22.12
N ILE A 54 1.13 -4.96 -21.55
CA ILE A 54 1.09 -6.23 -22.28
C ILE A 54 -0.30 -6.43 -22.88
N SER A 55 -1.34 -6.21 -22.08
CA SER A 55 -2.74 -6.22 -22.54
C SER A 55 -3.58 -5.33 -21.63
N TYR A 56 -4.54 -4.61 -22.17
CA TYR A 56 -5.53 -3.86 -21.42
C TYR A 56 -6.90 -4.13 -22.02
N GLU A 57 -7.80 -4.70 -21.22
CA GLU A 57 -9.16 -5.05 -21.60
C GLU A 57 -10.12 -4.20 -20.76
N PRO A 58 -10.48 -2.97 -21.20
CA PRO A 58 -11.28 -2.05 -20.40
C PRO A 58 -12.65 -2.61 -20.01
N ASN A 59 -13.29 -3.36 -20.91
CA ASN A 59 -14.58 -3.99 -20.68
C ASN A 59 -14.52 -5.11 -19.62
N GLU A 60 -13.36 -5.76 -19.48
CA GLU A 60 -13.14 -6.79 -18.47
C GLU A 60 -12.58 -6.22 -17.16
N LEU A 61 -12.21 -4.93 -17.15
CA LEU A 61 -11.52 -4.27 -16.04
C LEU A 61 -10.19 -4.94 -15.69
N VAL A 62 -9.47 -5.47 -16.69
CA VAL A 62 -8.20 -6.18 -16.51
C VAL A 62 -7.08 -5.47 -17.23
N LEU A 63 -5.99 -5.21 -16.50
CA LEU A 63 -4.76 -4.63 -17.04
C LEU A 63 -3.56 -5.52 -16.71
N VAL A 64 -2.77 -5.84 -17.73
CA VAL A 64 -1.51 -6.58 -17.62
C VAL A 64 -0.37 -5.68 -18.06
N ALA A 65 0.62 -5.50 -17.19
CA ALA A 65 1.76 -4.64 -17.46
C ALA A 65 3.06 -5.25 -16.97
N ARG A 66 4.17 -4.79 -17.54
CA ARG A 66 5.51 -5.10 -17.07
C ARG A 66 5.84 -4.28 -15.80
N PRO A 67 6.60 -4.84 -14.84
CA PRO A 67 6.79 -4.27 -13.51
C PRO A 67 7.48 -2.91 -13.48
N GLY A 68 8.35 -2.60 -14.46
CA GLY A 68 9.01 -1.30 -14.60
C GLY A 68 8.10 -0.20 -15.14
N THR A 69 6.89 -0.53 -15.60
CA THR A 69 5.94 0.46 -16.14
C THR A 69 5.57 1.49 -15.07
N LYS A 70 5.70 2.77 -15.40
CA LYS A 70 5.39 3.87 -14.49
C LYS A 70 3.91 3.84 -14.09
N LEU A 71 3.66 3.98 -12.80
CA LEU A 71 2.32 4.03 -12.22
C LEU A 71 1.50 5.17 -12.86
N SER A 72 2.09 6.34 -13.04
CA SER A 72 1.45 7.50 -13.67
C SER A 72 1.04 7.27 -15.12
N ALA A 73 1.81 6.48 -15.87
CA ALA A 73 1.46 6.13 -17.25
C ALA A 73 0.23 5.20 -17.29
N ILE A 74 0.16 4.24 -16.36
CA ILE A 74 -1.00 3.36 -16.23
C ILE A 74 -2.23 4.15 -15.77
N GLU A 75 -2.10 5.00 -14.76
CA GLU A 75 -3.20 5.85 -14.29
C GLU A 75 -3.73 6.78 -15.40
N ALA A 76 -2.84 7.29 -16.26
CA ALA A 76 -3.23 8.09 -17.42
C ALA A 76 -3.98 7.27 -18.47
N LEU A 77 -3.54 6.04 -18.74
CA LEU A 77 -4.23 5.10 -19.64
C LEU A 77 -5.64 4.78 -19.12
N CYS A 78 -5.75 4.34 -17.86
CA CYS A 78 -7.04 4.00 -17.25
C CYS A 78 -7.99 5.20 -17.22
N ARG A 79 -7.48 6.41 -17.01
CA ARG A 79 -8.30 7.63 -17.04
C ARG A 79 -8.97 7.85 -18.40
N GLY A 80 -8.32 7.48 -19.49
CA GLY A 80 -8.90 7.57 -20.85
C GLY A 80 -10.18 6.73 -21.00
N GLU A 81 -10.30 5.64 -20.25
CA GLU A 81 -11.45 4.73 -20.22
C GLU A 81 -12.38 4.97 -19.02
N ASN A 82 -12.26 6.13 -18.35
CA ASN A 82 -12.96 6.44 -17.11
C ASN A 82 -12.75 5.39 -15.99
N GLN A 83 -11.52 4.86 -15.88
CA GLN A 83 -11.12 3.84 -14.92
C GLN A 83 -9.95 4.30 -14.03
N TYR A 84 -9.72 3.60 -12.93
CA TYR A 84 -8.64 3.89 -11.97
C TYR A 84 -8.29 2.66 -11.10
N PHE A 85 -7.27 2.79 -10.25
CA PHE A 85 -6.97 1.81 -9.21
C PHE A 85 -7.73 2.12 -7.92
N ALA A 86 -8.70 1.27 -7.56
CA ALA A 86 -9.57 1.48 -6.41
C ALA A 86 -8.86 1.44 -5.04
N PHE A 87 -7.69 0.81 -4.94
CA PHE A 87 -6.89 0.80 -3.71
C PHE A 87 -6.02 2.05 -3.53
N GLU A 88 -6.07 3.01 -4.47
CA GLU A 88 -5.39 4.31 -4.39
C GLU A 88 -3.90 4.22 -4.00
N PRO A 89 -3.03 3.63 -4.85
CA PRO A 89 -1.64 3.44 -4.48
C PRO A 89 -0.90 4.77 -4.25
N PRO A 90 -0.15 4.92 -3.16
CA PRO A 90 0.80 6.03 -3.03
C PRO A 90 1.94 5.89 -4.03
N ALA A 91 2.25 6.97 -4.76
CA ALA A 91 3.39 6.99 -5.67
C ALA A 91 4.70 7.28 -4.89
N TRP A 92 4.67 8.28 -4.01
CA TRP A 92 5.83 8.83 -3.27
C TRP A 92 7.00 9.23 -4.18
N GLY A 93 6.68 9.65 -5.39
CA GLY A 93 7.65 10.12 -6.39
C GLY A 93 7.26 9.75 -7.82
N ALA A 94 7.71 10.56 -8.79
CA ALA A 94 7.35 10.42 -10.20
C ALA A 94 7.90 9.15 -10.87
N ALA A 95 8.91 8.51 -10.26
CA ALA A 95 9.51 7.28 -10.76
C ALA A 95 8.75 6.02 -10.32
N ALA A 96 7.65 6.12 -9.55
CA ALA A 96 6.91 4.97 -9.05
C ALA A 96 6.49 4.02 -10.18
N THR A 97 6.71 2.73 -9.99
CA THR A 97 6.43 1.67 -10.98
C THR A 97 5.43 0.67 -10.44
N ILE A 98 4.66 0.02 -11.31
CA ILE A 98 3.63 -0.95 -10.89
C ILE A 98 4.19 -2.15 -10.12
N GLY A 99 5.38 -2.64 -10.47
CA GLY A 99 6.06 -3.72 -9.76
C GLY A 99 6.42 -3.33 -8.33
N GLY A 100 6.96 -2.14 -8.13
CA GLY A 100 7.20 -1.57 -6.80
C GLY A 100 5.91 -1.36 -6.00
N THR A 101 4.81 -0.96 -6.66
CA THR A 101 3.49 -0.86 -6.01
C THR A 101 3.03 -2.23 -5.51
N VAL A 102 3.14 -3.28 -6.32
CA VAL A 102 2.80 -4.66 -5.92
C VAL A 102 3.70 -5.13 -4.78
N ALA A 103 5.02 -4.99 -4.94
CA ALA A 103 6.01 -5.45 -3.96
C ALA A 103 5.82 -4.81 -2.58
N CYS A 104 5.36 -3.56 -2.49
CA CYS A 104 5.12 -2.87 -1.23
C CYS A 104 3.67 -3.00 -0.70
N ASN A 105 2.68 -3.31 -1.56
CA ASN A 105 1.26 -3.50 -1.21
C ASN A 105 0.67 -2.39 -0.31
N LEU A 106 1.08 -1.14 -0.59
CA LEU A 106 0.52 0.04 0.05
C LEU A 106 -0.80 0.42 -0.62
N SER A 107 -1.71 1.00 0.15
CA SER A 107 -3.03 1.41 -0.30
C SER A 107 -3.39 2.73 0.35
N GLY A 108 -4.16 3.55 -0.36
CA GLY A 108 -4.62 4.84 0.10
C GLY A 108 -5.92 4.75 0.90
N PRO A 109 -6.56 5.91 1.13
CA PRO A 109 -7.68 6.02 2.06
C PRO A 109 -8.91 5.18 1.72
N ARG A 110 -9.09 4.81 0.46
CA ARG A 110 -10.21 3.94 0.02
C ARG A 110 -10.13 2.50 0.49
N ARG A 111 -9.00 2.04 1.05
CA ARG A 111 -8.78 0.62 1.35
C ARG A 111 -9.86 -0.01 2.21
N PHE A 112 -10.38 0.68 3.22
CA PHE A 112 -11.40 0.10 4.12
C PHE A 112 -12.70 -0.26 3.38
N LYS A 113 -12.99 0.41 2.26
CA LYS A 113 -14.19 0.17 1.45
C LYS A 113 -13.91 -0.71 0.23
N MET A 114 -12.77 -0.51 -0.44
CA MET A 114 -12.46 -1.16 -1.72
C MET A 114 -11.42 -2.28 -1.63
N GLY A 115 -10.77 -2.46 -0.49
CA GLY A 115 -9.71 -3.45 -0.31
C GLY A 115 -8.32 -2.92 -0.68
N ALA A 116 -7.32 -3.76 -0.45
CA ALA A 116 -5.91 -3.50 -0.68
C ALA A 116 -5.50 -3.74 -2.14
N LEU A 117 -4.27 -3.36 -2.48
CA LEU A 117 -3.67 -3.77 -3.76
C LEU A 117 -3.73 -5.29 -3.94
N ARG A 118 -3.39 -6.06 -2.88
CA ARG A 118 -3.43 -7.53 -2.97
C ARG A 118 -4.78 -8.04 -3.46
N ASP A 119 -5.89 -7.40 -3.06
CA ASP A 119 -7.23 -7.86 -3.39
C ASP A 119 -7.56 -7.63 -4.87
N HIS A 120 -6.83 -6.72 -5.53
CA HIS A 120 -6.92 -6.39 -6.95
C HIS A 120 -5.88 -7.12 -7.82
N LEU A 121 -4.86 -7.76 -7.22
CA LEU A 121 -3.89 -8.56 -7.95
C LEU A 121 -4.53 -9.89 -8.40
N LEU A 122 -4.74 -10.04 -9.70
CA LEU A 122 -5.39 -11.22 -10.29
C LEU A 122 -4.36 -12.33 -10.60
N GLY A 123 -3.13 -11.93 -10.92
CA GLY A 123 -2.03 -12.84 -11.20
C GLY A 123 -0.72 -12.11 -11.48
N ALA A 124 0.35 -12.87 -11.63
CA ALA A 124 1.66 -12.38 -11.98
C ALA A 124 2.49 -13.46 -12.68
N GLU A 125 3.49 -13.04 -13.45
CA GLU A 125 4.62 -13.88 -13.84
C GLU A 125 5.84 -13.40 -13.06
N LEU A 126 6.66 -14.35 -12.58
CA LEU A 126 7.93 -14.06 -11.93
C LEU A 126 9.00 -15.08 -12.33
N ILE A 127 10.26 -14.69 -12.15
CA ILE A 127 11.40 -15.59 -12.14
C ILE A 127 11.66 -15.99 -10.68
N ASP A 128 11.66 -17.30 -10.41
CA ASP A 128 11.94 -17.87 -9.08
C ASP A 128 13.45 -18.08 -8.84
N GLY A 129 13.81 -18.56 -7.65
CA GLY A 129 15.20 -18.82 -7.26
C GLY A 129 15.77 -20.12 -7.83
N CYS A 130 15.06 -20.76 -8.75
CA CYS A 130 15.61 -21.77 -9.65
C CYS A 130 15.97 -21.16 -11.02
N GLY A 131 15.69 -19.87 -11.24
CA GLY A 131 15.89 -19.18 -12.50
C GLY A 131 14.80 -19.51 -13.53
N GLU A 132 13.67 -20.07 -13.09
CA GLU A 132 12.56 -20.48 -13.94
C GLU A 132 11.42 -19.46 -13.89
N ARG A 133 10.72 -19.31 -15.03
CA ARG A 133 9.55 -18.44 -15.11
C ARG A 133 8.32 -19.20 -14.65
N ILE A 134 7.69 -18.69 -13.60
CA ILE A 134 6.46 -19.25 -13.05
C ILE A 134 5.33 -18.24 -13.18
N ARG A 135 4.12 -18.72 -13.50
CA ARG A 135 2.89 -17.94 -13.52
C ARG A 135 2.02 -18.32 -12.34
N THR A 136 1.44 -17.33 -11.69
CA THR A 136 0.50 -17.50 -10.59
C THR A 136 -0.74 -16.64 -10.77
N GLY A 137 -1.87 -17.12 -10.26
CA GLY A 137 -3.17 -16.51 -10.47
C GLY A 137 -3.64 -16.69 -11.92
N GLY A 138 -4.49 -15.79 -12.40
CA GLY A 138 -5.01 -15.84 -13.76
C GLY A 138 -5.76 -14.58 -14.12
N LYS A 139 -6.04 -14.39 -15.42
CA LYS A 139 -6.84 -13.24 -15.90
C LYS A 139 -8.33 -13.37 -15.54
N VAL A 140 -8.76 -14.54 -15.06
CA VAL A 140 -10.17 -14.86 -14.80
C VAL A 140 -10.57 -14.67 -13.34
N VAL A 141 -11.77 -14.12 -13.13
CA VAL A 141 -12.33 -13.77 -11.80
C VAL A 141 -12.57 -14.98 -10.90
N LYS A 142 -12.69 -16.19 -11.48
CA LYS A 142 -12.81 -17.45 -10.72
C LYS A 142 -11.56 -18.28 -10.94
N ASN A 143 -10.73 -18.37 -9.91
CA ASN A 143 -9.60 -19.30 -9.86
C ASN A 143 -9.79 -20.18 -8.63
N VAL A 144 -10.27 -21.41 -8.83
CA VAL A 144 -10.74 -22.33 -7.76
C VAL A 144 -9.79 -23.51 -7.52
N THR A 145 -8.60 -23.48 -8.09
CA THR A 145 -7.60 -24.56 -7.97
C THR A 145 -6.29 -24.05 -7.38
N GLY A 146 -5.88 -24.63 -6.24
CA GLY A 146 -4.59 -24.36 -5.60
C GLY A 146 -4.57 -23.15 -4.66
N TYR A 147 -3.41 -22.89 -4.06
CA TYR A 147 -3.17 -21.71 -3.24
C TYR A 147 -2.95 -20.48 -4.14
N ASP A 148 -3.57 -19.35 -3.79
CA ASP A 148 -3.40 -18.09 -4.53
C ASP A 148 -2.05 -17.43 -4.18
N LEU A 149 -0.97 -17.97 -4.77
CA LEU A 149 0.39 -17.47 -4.56
C LEU A 149 0.55 -16.01 -5.02
N SER A 150 -0.31 -15.52 -5.92
CA SER A 150 -0.29 -14.14 -6.39
C SER A 150 -0.48 -13.16 -5.23
N LYS A 151 -1.34 -13.49 -4.25
CA LYS A 151 -1.58 -12.65 -3.07
C LYS A 151 -0.37 -12.54 -2.16
N VAL A 152 0.49 -13.55 -2.14
CA VAL A 152 1.72 -13.57 -1.33
C VAL A 152 2.80 -12.66 -1.92
N LEU A 153 2.81 -12.46 -3.25
CA LEU A 153 3.72 -11.53 -3.91
C LEU A 153 3.46 -10.07 -3.49
N ALA A 154 2.19 -9.74 -3.19
CA ALA A 154 1.81 -8.41 -2.75
C ALA A 154 2.30 -8.14 -1.33
N GLY A 155 3.32 -7.29 -1.19
CA GLY A 155 3.98 -7.01 0.09
C GLY A 155 5.19 -7.92 0.36
N SER A 156 5.68 -8.65 -0.65
CA SER A 156 6.88 -9.49 -0.54
C SER A 156 8.20 -8.72 -0.61
N PHE A 157 8.17 -7.43 -0.96
CA PHE A 157 9.36 -6.60 -1.15
C PHE A 157 10.42 -7.21 -2.11
N GLY A 158 9.97 -8.01 -3.08
CA GLY A 158 10.84 -8.68 -4.05
C GLY A 158 11.61 -9.86 -3.46
N THR A 159 11.29 -10.31 -2.25
CA THR A 159 11.99 -11.43 -1.59
C THR A 159 11.53 -12.80 -2.07
N LEU A 160 10.46 -12.89 -2.87
CA LEU A 160 9.92 -14.19 -3.33
C LEU A 160 10.15 -14.45 -4.81
N GLY A 161 10.84 -13.55 -5.51
CA GLY A 161 11.09 -13.64 -6.94
C GLY A 161 11.11 -12.29 -7.63
N VAL A 162 11.55 -12.33 -8.89
CA VAL A 162 11.63 -11.16 -9.76
C VAL A 162 10.39 -11.11 -10.63
N LEU A 163 9.49 -10.16 -10.38
CA LEU A 163 8.30 -9.98 -11.23
C LEU A 163 8.73 -9.71 -12.68
N THR A 164 8.01 -10.28 -13.64
CA THR A 164 8.15 -10.02 -15.08
C THR A 164 6.84 -9.52 -15.69
N GLU A 165 5.70 -9.93 -15.14
CA GLU A 165 4.36 -9.45 -15.51
C GLU A 165 3.48 -9.29 -14.26
N VAL A 166 2.61 -8.28 -14.24
CA VAL A 166 1.57 -8.11 -13.22
C VAL A 166 0.21 -7.94 -13.87
N CYS A 167 -0.79 -8.67 -13.38
CA CYS A 167 -2.18 -8.62 -13.83
C CYS A 167 -3.05 -8.07 -12.72
N LEU A 168 -3.62 -6.88 -12.92
CA LEU A 168 -4.39 -6.15 -11.93
C LEU A 168 -5.80 -5.87 -12.43
N LYS A 169 -6.76 -5.93 -11.51
CA LYS A 169 -8.10 -5.41 -11.70
C LYS A 169 -8.10 -3.89 -11.57
N VAL A 170 -8.67 -3.20 -12.56
CA VAL A 170 -9.00 -1.77 -12.49
C VAL A 170 -10.47 -1.58 -12.14
N TRP A 171 -10.90 -0.34 -11.91
CA TRP A 171 -12.26 -0.06 -11.47
C TRP A 171 -12.84 1.14 -12.22
N PRO A 172 -14.17 1.16 -12.51
CA PRO A 172 -14.83 2.35 -13.03
C PRO A 172 -14.71 3.51 -12.05
N ARG A 173 -14.38 4.70 -12.54
CA ARG A 173 -14.38 5.92 -11.72
C ARG A 173 -15.81 6.28 -11.31
N PRO A 174 -16.02 6.76 -10.08
CA PRO A 174 -17.30 7.33 -9.71
C PRO A 174 -17.62 8.56 -10.56
N GLU A 175 -18.91 8.82 -10.79
CA GLU A 175 -19.39 9.98 -11.56
C GLU A 175 -18.99 11.31 -10.91
N THR A 176 -19.05 11.39 -9.58
CA THR A 176 -18.72 12.58 -8.80
C THR A 176 -18.18 12.17 -7.45
N GLN A 177 -17.35 13.04 -6.86
CA GLN A 177 -16.94 12.96 -5.46
C GLN A 177 -17.05 14.32 -4.77
N ALA A 178 -17.36 14.33 -3.48
CA ALA A 178 -17.27 15.52 -2.62
C ALA A 178 -16.91 15.07 -1.20
N THR A 179 -16.41 16.00 -0.39
CA THR A 179 -15.94 15.69 0.97
C THR A 179 -16.59 16.61 1.98
N LEU A 180 -17.11 16.02 3.06
CA LEU A 180 -17.57 16.73 4.25
C LEU A 180 -16.44 16.79 5.27
N PHE A 181 -16.11 18.00 5.73
CA PHE A 181 -15.27 18.22 6.90
C PHE A 181 -16.12 18.56 8.12
N ILE A 182 -15.75 17.98 9.26
CA ILE A 182 -16.28 18.32 10.58
C ILE A 182 -15.10 18.78 11.45
N HIS A 183 -15.22 19.98 12.01
CA HIS A 183 -14.19 20.63 12.82
C HIS A 183 -14.51 20.57 14.30
N GLY A 184 -13.50 20.80 15.15
CA GLY A 184 -13.68 20.96 16.60
C GLY A 184 -14.07 19.69 17.35
N LEU A 185 -13.93 18.52 16.72
CA LEU A 185 -14.11 17.23 17.41
C LEU A 185 -12.84 16.86 18.17
N THR A 186 -13.00 16.30 19.37
CA THR A 186 -11.89 15.61 20.03
C THR A 186 -11.54 14.34 19.23
N PRO A 187 -10.29 13.85 19.27
CA PRO A 187 -9.90 12.63 18.56
C PRO A 187 -10.80 11.42 18.88
N THR A 188 -11.20 11.28 20.16
CA THR A 188 -12.12 10.23 20.60
C THR A 188 -13.52 10.40 19.99
N ALA A 189 -14.05 11.63 19.94
CA ALA A 189 -15.36 11.89 19.34
C ALA A 189 -15.34 11.66 17.82
N ALA A 190 -14.27 12.08 17.14
CA ALA A 190 -14.08 11.84 15.72
C ALA A 190 -13.98 10.34 15.40
N LEU A 191 -13.21 9.57 16.18
CA LEU A 191 -13.14 8.11 16.02
C LEU A 191 -14.49 7.42 16.24
N ALA A 192 -15.26 7.84 17.26
CA ALA A 192 -16.61 7.33 17.48
C ALA A 192 -17.53 7.63 16.28
N ARG A 193 -17.45 8.85 15.72
CA ARG A 193 -18.21 9.24 14.54
C ARG A 193 -17.81 8.43 13.30
N ILE A 194 -16.51 8.22 13.08
CA ILE A 194 -15.98 7.35 12.02
C ILE A 194 -16.58 5.95 12.11
N LEU A 195 -16.60 5.34 13.30
CA LEU A 195 -17.13 4.00 13.51
C LEU A 195 -18.62 3.91 13.17
N VAL A 196 -19.41 4.91 13.57
CA VAL A 196 -20.83 5.01 13.24
C VAL A 196 -21.02 5.14 11.73
N TRP A 197 -20.30 6.06 11.08
CA TRP A 197 -20.44 6.31 9.65
C TRP A 197 -19.98 5.13 8.79
N ALA A 198 -18.89 4.46 9.16
CA ALA A 198 -18.38 3.29 8.46
C ALA A 198 -19.37 2.11 8.47
N ALA A 199 -20.22 2.02 9.48
CA ALA A 199 -21.24 0.97 9.60
C ALA A 199 -22.53 1.26 8.81
N ARG A 200 -22.70 2.47 8.26
CA ARG A 200 -23.91 2.85 7.53
C ARG A 200 -23.89 2.37 6.08
N PRO A 201 -25.06 2.13 5.45
CA PRO A 201 -25.17 1.81 4.03
C PRO A 201 -24.98 3.04 3.12
N LEU A 202 -24.02 3.90 3.45
CA LEU A 202 -23.66 5.09 2.69
C LEU A 202 -22.49 4.80 1.74
N GLN A 203 -22.36 5.62 0.70
CA GLN A 203 -21.27 5.55 -0.26
C GLN A 203 -20.06 6.36 0.21
N ILE A 204 -19.73 6.19 1.50
CA ILE A 204 -18.52 6.77 2.07
C ILE A 204 -17.33 5.91 1.67
N THR A 205 -16.39 6.49 0.94
CA THR A 205 -15.22 5.79 0.37
C THR A 205 -13.89 6.33 0.90
N GLY A 206 -13.92 7.30 1.81
CA GLY A 206 -12.77 7.85 2.50
C GLY A 206 -13.22 8.34 3.87
N LEU A 207 -12.54 7.90 4.93
CA LEU A 207 -12.77 8.36 6.30
C LEU A 207 -11.43 8.53 6.98
N VAL A 208 -11.05 9.79 7.18
CA VAL A 208 -9.79 10.17 7.84
C VAL A 208 -10.05 11.20 8.93
N CYS A 209 -9.19 11.25 9.92
CA CYS A 209 -9.22 12.27 10.97
C CYS A 209 -7.80 12.64 11.38
N ASP A 210 -7.54 13.92 11.55
CA ASP A 210 -6.32 14.44 12.17
C ASP A 210 -6.69 15.20 13.46
N ALA A 211 -5.77 16.02 13.98
CA ALA A 211 -6.02 16.80 15.20
C ALA A 211 -7.06 17.91 15.01
N ASP A 212 -7.31 18.35 13.78
CA ASP A 212 -8.12 19.53 13.47
C ASP A 212 -9.51 19.16 12.98
N ARG A 213 -9.63 18.05 12.24
CA ARG A 213 -10.86 17.70 11.52
C ARG A 213 -11.03 16.21 11.23
N LEU A 214 -12.30 15.83 11.11
CA LEU A 214 -12.78 14.59 10.48
C LEU A 214 -13.16 14.89 9.03
N ALA A 215 -12.75 14.05 8.08
CA ALA A 215 -13.14 14.14 6.68
C ALA A 215 -13.81 12.86 6.17
N ALA A 216 -14.95 13.01 5.51
CA ALA A 216 -15.71 11.93 4.88
C ALA A 216 -15.88 12.18 3.37
N ARG A 217 -15.27 11.33 2.55
CA ARG A 217 -15.50 11.33 1.09
C ARG A 217 -16.75 10.55 0.76
N VAL A 218 -17.67 11.17 0.02
CA VAL A 218 -18.82 10.50 -0.57
C VAL A 218 -18.69 10.50 -2.09
N GLU A 219 -18.98 9.36 -2.72
CA GLU A 219 -18.85 9.19 -4.16
C GLU A 219 -20.09 8.52 -4.76
N GLY A 220 -20.33 8.79 -6.05
CA GLY A 220 -21.43 8.23 -6.80
C GLY A 220 -22.13 9.26 -7.68
N PRO A 221 -23.38 9.01 -8.10
CA PRO A 221 -24.14 9.97 -8.89
C PRO A 221 -24.36 11.28 -8.15
N ALA A 222 -24.22 12.42 -8.83
CA ALA A 222 -24.21 13.73 -8.19
C ALA A 222 -25.42 14.03 -7.26
N PRO A 223 -26.68 13.66 -7.60
CA PRO A 223 -27.82 13.85 -6.70
C PRO A 223 -27.72 13.02 -5.41
N ALA A 224 -27.16 11.80 -5.50
CA ALA A 224 -26.99 10.90 -4.36
C ALA A 224 -25.89 11.40 -3.42
N VAL A 225 -24.78 11.91 -3.98
CA VAL A 225 -23.69 12.52 -3.21
C VAL A 225 -24.20 13.72 -2.42
N ARG A 226 -24.88 14.68 -3.06
CA ARG A 226 -25.45 15.86 -2.39
C ARG A 226 -26.40 15.48 -1.26
N LYS A 227 -27.31 14.53 -1.51
CA LYS A 227 -28.27 14.06 -0.49
C LYS A 227 -27.57 13.44 0.71
N GLN A 228 -26.60 12.55 0.49
CA GLN A 228 -25.87 11.89 1.58
C GLN A 228 -25.06 12.89 2.41
N LEU A 229 -24.38 13.85 1.76
CA LEU A 229 -23.62 14.88 2.47
C LEU A 229 -24.52 15.80 3.29
N ALA A 230 -25.68 16.19 2.76
CA ALA A 230 -26.67 16.97 3.51
C ALA A 230 -27.14 16.22 4.76
N THR A 231 -27.49 14.93 4.63
CA THR A 231 -27.88 14.10 5.78
C THR A 231 -26.77 13.98 6.81
N LEU A 232 -25.52 13.72 6.38
CA LEU A 232 -24.38 13.65 7.29
C LEU A 232 -24.14 14.98 8.01
N ARG A 233 -24.30 16.11 7.31
CA ARG A 233 -24.12 17.45 7.86
C ARG A 233 -25.20 17.82 8.87
N GLU A 234 -26.45 17.50 8.60
CA GLU A 234 -27.60 17.77 9.48
C GLU A 234 -27.51 17.01 10.82
N GLU A 235 -26.80 15.89 10.85
CA GLU A 235 -26.54 15.08 12.05
C GLU A 235 -25.39 15.61 12.93
N GLU A 236 -24.77 16.73 12.54
CA GLU A 236 -23.62 17.31 13.21
C GLU A 236 -23.96 18.71 13.73
N SER A 237 -23.82 18.89 15.04
CA SER A 237 -23.91 20.21 15.67
C SER A 237 -22.59 20.99 15.55
N ALA A 238 -21.51 20.32 15.14
CA ALA A 238 -20.19 20.91 14.99
C ALA A 238 -20.07 21.70 13.67
N GLU A 239 -19.09 22.62 13.63
CA GLU A 239 -18.78 23.37 12.42
C GLU A 239 -18.42 22.42 11.27
N SER A 240 -19.04 22.64 10.11
CA SER A 240 -18.92 21.74 8.96
C SER A 240 -18.84 22.48 7.64
N GLU A 241 -17.97 21.98 6.78
CA GLU A 241 -17.70 22.49 5.44
C GLU A 241 -17.83 21.35 4.43
N ILE A 242 -18.35 21.64 3.24
CA ILE A 242 -18.34 20.71 2.12
C ILE A 242 -17.44 21.28 1.04
N ILE A 243 -16.45 20.48 0.63
CA ILE A 243 -15.62 20.79 -0.53
C ILE A 243 -16.05 19.93 -1.72
N GLU A 244 -16.12 20.58 -2.87
CA GLU A 244 -16.57 19.98 -4.12
C GLU A 244 -15.44 19.20 -4.81
N GLU A 245 -15.71 18.64 -5.98
CA GLU A 245 -14.90 17.60 -6.60
C GLU A 245 -13.40 17.89 -6.74
N ALA A 246 -13.02 19.04 -7.30
CA ALA A 246 -11.60 19.34 -7.56
C ALA A 246 -10.78 19.46 -6.27
N GLU A 247 -11.32 20.17 -5.27
CA GLU A 247 -10.69 20.33 -3.95
C GLU A 247 -10.69 19.02 -3.17
N SER A 248 -11.78 18.27 -3.26
CA SER A 248 -11.90 16.92 -2.71
C SER A 248 -10.81 16.01 -3.29
N GLN A 249 -10.61 15.98 -4.60
CA GLN A 249 -9.56 15.19 -5.25
C GLN A 249 -8.16 15.60 -4.77
N ALA A 250 -7.91 16.91 -4.64
CA ALA A 250 -6.64 17.43 -4.15
C ALA A 250 -6.37 17.01 -2.70
N PHE A 251 -7.36 17.12 -1.81
CA PHE A 251 -7.27 16.69 -0.42
C PHE A 251 -6.94 15.20 -0.29
N TRP A 252 -7.68 14.32 -0.99
CA TRP A 252 -7.45 12.89 -0.90
C TRP A 252 -6.13 12.44 -1.54
N ARG A 253 -5.65 13.15 -2.56
CA ARG A 253 -4.28 12.96 -3.10
C ARG A 253 -3.23 13.34 -2.06
N HIS A 254 -3.40 14.48 -1.39
CA HIS A 254 -2.49 14.95 -0.34
C HIS A 254 -2.38 13.92 0.82
N TRP A 255 -3.52 13.34 1.22
CA TRP A 255 -3.58 12.25 2.19
C TRP A 255 -2.91 10.97 1.70
N ARG A 256 -3.24 10.52 0.48
CA ARG A 256 -2.64 9.33 -0.13
C ARG A 256 -1.12 9.43 -0.24
N GLU A 257 -0.60 10.57 -0.68
CA GLU A 257 0.84 10.79 -0.84
C GLU A 257 1.55 11.11 0.49
N LEU A 258 0.83 11.25 1.61
CA LEU A 258 1.35 11.62 2.93
C LEU A 258 2.12 12.94 2.93
N GLU A 259 1.72 13.87 2.08
CA GLU A 259 2.32 15.20 1.98
C GLU A 259 2.07 16.06 3.24
N TRP A 260 1.04 15.74 4.03
CA TRP A 260 0.77 16.34 5.34
C TRP A 260 1.66 15.79 6.47
N LEU A 261 2.32 14.65 6.25
CA LEU A 261 3.08 13.91 7.28
C LEU A 261 4.54 13.72 6.87
N VAL A 262 5.25 14.85 6.78
CA VAL A 262 6.68 14.90 6.45
C VAL A 262 7.50 14.93 7.75
N PRO A 263 8.41 13.97 7.99
CA PRO A 263 9.25 13.98 9.19
C PRO A 263 10.24 15.15 9.16
N ALA A 264 10.35 15.89 10.26
CA ALA A 264 11.46 16.81 10.49
C ALA A 264 12.74 16.05 10.93
N GLU A 265 13.85 16.77 11.06
CA GLU A 265 15.08 16.21 11.64
C GLU A 265 14.81 15.63 13.04
N GLY A 266 15.35 14.44 13.31
CA GLY A 266 15.11 13.73 14.56
C GLY A 266 13.73 13.08 14.68
N GLN A 267 12.89 13.12 13.65
CA GLN A 267 11.62 12.41 13.58
C GLN A 267 11.64 11.29 12.54
N GLN A 268 10.78 10.31 12.75
CA GLN A 268 10.56 9.18 11.85
C GLN A 268 9.07 8.91 11.71
N ARG A 269 8.68 8.50 10.51
CA ARG A 269 7.29 8.16 10.22
C ARG A 269 7.01 6.72 10.59
N TRP A 270 5.85 6.52 11.19
CA TRP A 270 5.33 5.22 11.58
C TRP A 270 3.93 5.02 11.02
N ARG A 271 3.63 3.75 10.75
CA ARG A 271 2.30 3.29 10.36
C ARG A 271 1.88 2.18 11.30
N PHE A 272 0.78 2.36 12.00
CA PHE A 272 0.18 1.33 12.85
C PHE A 272 -1.16 0.88 12.26
N SER A 273 -1.33 -0.41 12.01
CA SER A 273 -2.56 -0.99 11.47
C SER A 273 -3.18 -1.94 12.48
N GLY A 274 -4.44 -1.76 12.83
CA GLY A 274 -5.11 -2.55 13.87
C GLY A 274 -6.61 -2.28 13.94
N PRO A 275 -7.32 -2.88 14.91
CA PRO A 275 -8.75 -2.63 15.10
C PRO A 275 -9.01 -1.16 15.45
N PRO A 276 -10.00 -0.48 14.81
CA PRO A 276 -10.32 0.90 15.14
C PRO A 276 -10.70 1.12 16.61
N THR A 277 -11.29 0.11 17.25
CA THR A 277 -11.67 0.13 18.67
C THR A 277 -10.48 0.25 19.63
N GLN A 278 -9.27 -0.11 19.18
CA GLN A 278 -8.06 -0.01 19.99
C GLN A 278 -7.26 1.27 19.73
N MET A 279 -7.63 2.04 18.70
CA MET A 279 -6.77 3.09 18.16
C MET A 279 -6.60 4.27 19.12
N ALA A 280 -7.66 4.67 19.83
CA ALA A 280 -7.57 5.72 20.84
C ALA A 280 -6.61 5.35 21.98
N GLN A 281 -6.61 4.09 22.43
CA GLN A 281 -5.69 3.63 23.48
C GLN A 281 -4.25 3.54 22.97
N LEU A 282 -4.05 3.09 21.73
CA LEU A 282 -2.75 3.06 21.09
C LEU A 282 -2.16 4.47 20.97
N MET A 283 -2.93 5.44 20.49
CA MET A 283 -2.48 6.84 20.38
C MET A 283 -2.06 7.39 21.74
N LYS A 284 -2.89 7.19 22.78
CA LYS A 284 -2.56 7.60 24.15
C LYS A 284 -1.27 6.96 24.67
N ALA A 285 -1.01 5.71 24.34
CA ALA A 285 0.26 5.06 24.72
C ALA A 285 1.45 5.65 23.96
N LEU A 286 1.28 6.04 22.70
CA LEU A 286 2.32 6.66 21.87
C LEU A 286 2.59 8.13 22.23
N GLU A 287 1.63 8.84 22.83
CA GLU A 287 1.86 10.19 23.39
C GLU A 287 3.00 10.19 24.41
N ALA A 288 3.08 9.16 25.25
CA ALA A 288 4.18 8.99 26.21
C ALA A 288 5.54 8.77 25.54
N GLU A 289 5.56 8.38 24.27
CA GLU A 289 6.76 8.15 23.45
C GLU A 289 7.07 9.34 22.52
N GLY A 290 6.36 10.47 22.68
CA GLY A 290 6.59 11.70 21.92
C GLY A 290 5.83 11.80 20.60
N LEU A 291 4.64 11.17 20.49
CA LEU A 291 3.76 11.36 19.35
C LEU A 291 3.45 12.85 19.13
N SER A 292 3.86 13.39 17.99
CA SER A 292 3.83 14.85 17.72
C SER A 292 2.87 15.25 16.61
N HIS A 293 2.77 14.43 15.57
CA HIS A 293 1.82 14.62 14.47
C HIS A 293 1.23 13.27 14.08
N TRP A 294 -0.07 13.23 13.80
CA TRP A 294 -0.76 11.98 13.51
C TRP A 294 -2.01 12.19 12.67
N GLY A 295 -2.46 11.11 12.04
CA GLY A 295 -3.74 11.04 11.35
C GLY A 295 -4.23 9.61 11.28
N LEU A 296 -5.54 9.46 11.49
CA LEU A 296 -6.28 8.22 11.34
C LEU A 296 -6.81 8.10 9.92
N ASP A 297 -6.72 6.90 9.37
CA ASP A 297 -7.19 6.54 8.03
C ASP A 297 -7.86 5.16 8.09
N TRP A 298 -8.40 4.69 6.97
CA TRP A 298 -9.10 3.41 6.81
C TRP A 298 -10.24 3.27 7.83
N ALA A 299 -11.01 4.34 8.02
CA ALA A 299 -12.06 4.41 9.03
C ALA A 299 -11.55 4.04 10.44
N GLY A 300 -10.39 4.58 10.80
CA GLY A 300 -9.75 4.39 12.11
C GLY A 300 -8.92 3.12 12.24
N GLY A 301 -8.83 2.29 11.19
CA GLY A 301 -8.03 1.06 11.19
C GLY A 301 -6.54 1.27 10.90
N LEU A 302 -6.15 2.49 10.54
CA LEU A 302 -4.79 2.89 10.26
C LEU A 302 -4.45 4.17 11.02
N LEU A 303 -3.32 4.19 11.69
CA LEU A 303 -2.71 5.37 12.30
C LEU A 303 -1.39 5.65 11.58
N TRP A 304 -1.28 6.84 11.00
CA TRP A 304 -0.01 7.41 10.60
C TRP A 304 0.49 8.36 11.68
N ALA A 305 1.78 8.31 12.00
CA ALA A 305 2.37 9.02 13.14
C ALA A 305 3.80 9.50 12.85
N LEU A 306 4.18 10.65 13.42
CA LEU A 306 5.56 11.08 13.60
C LEU A 306 5.98 10.88 15.06
N LEU A 307 7.04 10.09 15.24
CA LEU A 307 7.64 9.80 16.54
C LEU A 307 9.14 10.18 16.50
N PRO A 308 9.76 10.51 17.63
CA PRO A 308 11.19 10.79 17.70
C PRO A 308 12.01 9.57 17.27
N VAL A 309 13.19 9.80 16.67
CA VAL A 309 14.15 8.71 16.39
C VAL A 309 14.68 8.05 17.67
N ALA A 310 14.64 8.78 18.78
CA ALA A 310 15.00 8.27 20.11
C ALA A 310 14.00 7.21 20.64
N ALA A 311 12.76 7.20 20.14
CA ALA A 311 11.78 6.19 20.50
C ALA A 311 12.18 4.84 19.88
N GLN A 312 12.55 3.88 20.74
CA GLN A 312 13.08 2.60 20.32
C GLN A 312 12.03 1.77 19.55
N ALA A 313 12.37 1.34 18.34
CA ALA A 313 11.44 0.61 17.47
C ALA A 313 10.89 -0.67 18.12
N ALA A 314 11.74 -1.48 18.76
CA ALA A 314 11.31 -2.67 19.50
C ALA A 314 10.29 -2.37 20.61
N HIS A 315 10.39 -1.20 21.25
CA HIS A 315 9.42 -0.77 22.26
C HIS A 315 8.09 -0.35 21.64
N LEU A 316 8.13 0.41 20.55
CA LEU A 316 6.94 0.80 19.79
C LEU A 316 6.19 -0.41 19.23
N HIS A 317 6.89 -1.45 18.76
CA HIS A 317 6.25 -2.72 18.34
C HIS A 317 5.55 -3.41 19.51
N ARG A 318 6.12 -3.40 20.72
CA ARG A 318 5.46 -3.96 21.92
C ARG A 318 4.21 -3.17 22.30
N ILE A 319 4.25 -1.83 22.21
CA ILE A 319 3.07 -0.99 22.42
C ILE A 319 1.98 -1.36 21.41
N ALA A 320 2.32 -1.40 20.11
CA ALA A 320 1.37 -1.78 19.06
C ALA A 320 0.74 -3.16 19.32
N ALA A 321 1.57 -4.16 19.66
CA ALA A 321 1.10 -5.52 19.93
C ALA A 321 0.12 -5.61 21.12
N ARG A 322 0.33 -4.85 22.20
CA ARG A 322 -0.61 -4.77 23.34
C ARG A 322 -1.99 -4.26 22.92
N HIS A 323 -2.04 -3.44 21.88
CA HIS A 323 -3.27 -2.90 21.29
C HIS A 323 -3.71 -3.63 20.02
N GLN A 324 -3.24 -4.87 19.81
CA GLN A 324 -3.61 -5.72 18.66
C GLN A 324 -3.30 -5.09 17.30
N ALA A 325 -2.31 -4.20 17.24
CA ALA A 325 -1.86 -3.52 16.03
C ALA A 325 -0.49 -4.05 15.58
N ILE A 326 -0.21 -3.87 14.29
CA ILE A 326 1.13 -4.03 13.70
C ILE A 326 1.68 -2.66 13.35
N GLY A 327 2.94 -2.41 13.69
CA GLY A 327 3.69 -1.19 13.39
C GLY A 327 4.72 -1.39 12.27
N TRP A 328 4.77 -0.48 11.31
CA TRP A 328 5.82 -0.38 10.30
C TRP A 328 6.55 0.95 10.45
N ARG A 329 7.88 0.90 10.43
CA ARG A 329 8.77 2.06 10.56
C ARG A 329 9.32 2.47 9.19
N PHE A 330 9.25 3.77 8.93
CA PHE A 330 9.69 4.42 7.71
C PHE A 330 10.86 5.32 8.07
N ALA A 331 12.06 4.74 8.10
CA ALA A 331 13.28 5.46 8.45
C ALA A 331 14.06 5.80 7.18
N ALA A 332 14.64 7.01 7.16
CA ALA A 332 15.57 7.43 6.12
C ALA A 332 17.02 7.00 6.41
N ASP A 333 17.27 6.43 7.59
CA ASP A 333 18.59 5.94 8.00
C ASP A 333 18.97 4.62 7.31
N GLU A 334 20.27 4.32 7.30
CA GLU A 334 20.80 3.06 6.78
C GLU A 334 20.50 1.86 7.69
N HIS A 335 19.88 2.07 8.86
CA HIS A 335 19.69 1.07 9.90
C HIS A 335 18.19 0.87 10.22
N ASN A 336 17.40 0.54 9.20
CA ASN A 336 15.99 0.21 9.38
C ASN A 336 15.75 -1.24 9.86
N GLU A 337 16.56 -1.77 10.78
CA GLU A 337 16.55 -3.19 11.17
C GLU A 337 15.20 -3.64 11.75
N ASP A 338 14.54 -2.81 12.55
CA ASP A 338 13.20 -3.08 13.12
C ASP A 338 12.07 -2.45 12.28
N ALA A 339 12.19 -2.47 10.95
CA ALA A 339 11.23 -1.87 10.03
C ALA A 339 9.80 -2.43 10.19
N PHE A 340 9.67 -3.71 10.49
CA PHE A 340 8.39 -4.41 10.53
C PHE A 340 8.15 -5.03 11.90
N THR A 341 6.88 -5.18 12.27
CA THR A 341 6.50 -5.94 13.45
C THR A 341 7.05 -7.37 13.36
N PRO A 342 7.72 -7.87 14.41
CA PRO A 342 8.17 -9.26 14.47
C PRO A 342 7.02 -10.23 14.22
N LEU A 343 7.29 -11.27 13.42
CA LEU A 343 6.31 -12.30 13.12
C LEU A 343 6.09 -13.20 14.34
N SER A 344 4.85 -13.68 14.50
CA SER A 344 4.58 -14.81 15.39
C SER A 344 5.30 -16.07 14.87
N THR A 345 5.58 -17.03 15.74
CA THR A 345 6.29 -18.28 15.39
C THR A 345 5.64 -19.01 14.20
N GLY A 346 4.30 -19.09 14.16
CA GLY A 346 3.58 -19.71 13.06
C GLY A 346 3.72 -18.94 11.74
N ALA A 347 3.61 -17.61 11.78
CA ALA A 347 3.78 -16.77 10.60
C ALA A 347 5.24 -16.79 10.10
N ALA A 348 6.22 -16.79 11.00
CA ALA A 348 7.64 -16.91 10.66
C ALA A 348 7.94 -18.24 9.95
N ARG A 349 7.42 -19.36 10.49
CA ARG A 349 7.54 -20.68 9.84
C ARG A 349 6.94 -20.69 8.44
N MET A 350 5.75 -20.12 8.26
CA MET A 350 5.10 -20.04 6.95
C MET A 350 5.90 -19.20 5.95
N ASN A 351 6.41 -18.02 6.39
CA ASN A 351 7.27 -17.17 5.56
C ASN A 351 8.55 -17.90 5.14
N GLN A 352 9.20 -18.61 6.06
CA GLN A 352 10.40 -19.40 5.76
C GLN A 352 10.11 -20.55 4.78
N MET A 353 8.97 -21.24 4.92
CA MET A 353 8.57 -22.29 3.99
C MET A 353 8.34 -21.74 2.59
N LEU A 354 7.63 -20.60 2.47
CA LEU A 354 7.41 -19.93 1.19
C LEU A 354 8.73 -19.44 0.56
N LYS A 355 9.60 -18.82 1.35
CA LYS A 355 10.91 -18.36 0.90
C LYS A 355 11.77 -19.53 0.42
N ARG A 356 11.82 -20.66 1.14
CA ARG A 356 12.54 -21.87 0.70
C ARG A 356 11.96 -22.49 -0.56
N ALA A 357 10.65 -22.40 -0.78
CA ALA A 357 10.00 -22.95 -1.96
C ALA A 357 10.26 -22.10 -3.22
N LEU A 358 10.26 -20.77 -3.07
CA LEU A 358 10.40 -19.83 -4.20
C LEU A 358 11.82 -19.31 -4.40
N ASP A 359 12.66 -19.33 -3.38
CA ASP A 359 14.06 -18.89 -3.41
C ASP A 359 14.91 -19.75 -2.47
N PRO A 360 15.23 -21.00 -2.87
CA PRO A 360 15.93 -21.97 -2.02
C PRO A 360 17.31 -21.50 -1.55
N GLN A 361 18.03 -20.72 -2.38
CA GLN A 361 19.34 -20.15 -2.06
C GLN A 361 19.25 -18.81 -1.32
N GLY A 362 18.06 -18.21 -1.23
CA GLY A 362 17.83 -16.96 -0.51
C GLY A 362 18.46 -15.73 -1.19
N ILE A 363 18.67 -15.76 -2.50
CA ILE A 363 19.40 -14.69 -3.21
C ILE A 363 18.58 -13.42 -3.41
N PHE A 364 17.24 -13.45 -3.35
CA PHE A 364 16.42 -12.27 -3.63
C PHE A 364 16.21 -11.39 -2.42
N ASN A 365 16.73 -10.15 -2.47
CA ASN A 365 16.58 -9.13 -1.43
C ASN A 365 16.74 -9.68 0.01
N PRO A 366 17.82 -10.44 0.30
CA PRO A 366 17.97 -11.12 1.58
C PRO A 366 17.89 -10.13 2.74
N GLY A 367 17.21 -10.50 3.82
CA GLY A 367 17.06 -9.66 5.00
C GLY A 367 16.14 -8.44 4.83
N LYS A 368 15.58 -8.15 3.65
CA LYS A 368 14.76 -6.94 3.40
C LYS A 368 13.54 -6.82 4.31
N MET A 369 12.87 -7.94 4.58
CA MET A 369 11.69 -7.97 5.45
C MET A 369 12.04 -8.40 6.87
N TYR A 370 12.64 -9.58 6.99
CA TYR A 370 12.99 -10.20 8.26
C TYR A 370 14.40 -10.77 8.13
N ALA A 371 15.17 -10.69 9.22
CA ALA A 371 16.50 -11.28 9.32
C ALA A 371 16.46 -12.81 9.32
#